data_AF-A0A6J1C051-F1
#
_entry.id   AF-A0A6J1C051-F1
#
_cell.length_a   1.000
_cell.length_b   1.000
_cell.length_c   1.000
_cell.angle_alpha   90.00
_cell.angle_beta   90.00
_cell.angle_gamma   90.00
#
_symmetry.space_group_name_H-M   'P 1'
#
loop_
_entity.id
_entity.type
_entity.pdbx_description
1 polymer ?
#
loop_
_entity_poly.entity_id
_entity_poly.type
_entity_poly.pdbx_seq_one_letter_code
_entity_poly.pdbx_strand_id
1 'polypeptide(L)'
;MEKKGEIDTKPIDSVQAGISLFGAIGDQKKHKHTASNGYEKERELEEVVRDLASYKVQLEAKDAAYMQARLKLEQQQKAIDELSELLNIAETDRDKYIKECSEARVQLNELEHKLNEMTDQSLETRKVREQLQVAMCELKIRQEELLGIETELAASRESELKGIVKIELLENNAHLEKEKTVDLIRHISELNEAIRRSNFAVDEAKKEMSAALSSKDADLELAREKVVEVQNQLEEMSKQTELVRDLESQLQAKALYIDMIESALKQTNEQIKADLEVMDRESSDQALYIESLKLERNQLKEEVKNANEEIEKFKDRVETLKHQLEKMKLEMDEMKERGIGAEVEIALLKSELHEGRSKIAAAEAAEARAESVKSGLYLAVQDLAAEAAEVKKENIKLKQGPFWAYEENENPILDKTSPGIEEDLNAEASDRRDETATITITLEEYQSLITNVDPTPELSADNSSHLASPQYTDELEKLKKELEAAMIRIGEFRSRAEQATTRAEMAEKAKEAVEDQLRKWREHKQRRKAAVAAMKEVSAPKFKPPMYEGSSTVYQPLGKVLNLKL
;
A
#
# COMPACT_ATOMS: atom_id res chain seq x y z
N MET A 1 101.99 55.43 113.16
CA MET A 1 102.69 56.71 112.91
C MET A 1 101.88 57.85 113.54
N GLU A 2 101.91 58.10 114.84
CA GLU A 2 102.94 57.77 115.85
C GLU A 2 104.28 58.47 115.59
N LYS A 3 104.46 59.60 116.28
CA LYS A 3 105.68 60.01 116.97
C LYS A 3 105.30 61.11 117.97
N LYS A 4 105.30 60.76 119.27
CA LYS A 4 105.28 61.79 120.33
C LYS A 4 106.67 62.42 120.39
N GLY A 5 106.74 63.73 120.54
CA GLY A 5 107.95 64.40 121.03
C GLY A 5 108.02 64.25 122.55
N GLU A 6 109.22 64.05 123.08
CA GLU A 6 109.49 63.79 124.49
C GLU A 6 110.76 64.56 124.90
N ILE A 7 110.90 64.91 126.18
CA ILE A 7 112.07 65.62 126.77
C ILE A 7 112.07 67.13 126.34
N ASP A 8 112.41 68.13 127.16
CA ASP A 8 113.23 68.15 128.38
C ASP A 8 112.58 68.91 129.55
N THR A 9 112.58 68.32 130.75
CA THR A 9 112.08 68.95 131.99
C THR A 9 113.11 68.82 133.11
N LYS A 10 114.25 69.48 132.96
CA LYS A 10 115.23 69.65 134.06
C LYS A 10 114.79 70.78 134.99
N PRO A 11 114.70 70.55 136.32
CA PRO A 11 114.57 71.66 137.26
C PRO A 11 115.88 72.48 137.25
N ILE A 12 115.77 73.80 137.42
CA ILE A 12 116.92 74.67 137.68
C ILE A 12 117.01 74.86 139.19
N ASP A 13 118.16 74.52 139.77
CA ASP A 13 118.38 74.52 141.21
C ASP A 13 118.32 75.92 141.85
N SER A 14 117.97 75.94 143.14
CA SER A 14 117.85 77.17 143.94
C SER A 14 119.20 77.87 144.08
N VAL A 15 119.30 79.12 143.62
CA VAL A 15 120.50 79.96 143.76
C VAL A 15 120.59 80.58 145.16
N GLN A 16 120.56 79.74 146.19
CA GLN A 16 121.05 80.05 147.54
C GLN A 16 122.60 79.95 147.62
N ALA A 17 123.27 79.85 146.46
CA ALA A 17 124.70 79.61 146.30
C ALA A 17 125.46 80.80 145.65
N GLY A 18 124.94 82.04 145.80
CA GLY A 18 125.58 83.26 145.29
C GLY A 18 126.40 84.07 146.31
N ILE A 19 126.35 83.72 147.61
CA ILE A 19 126.94 84.51 148.70
C ILE A 19 128.32 83.95 149.06
N SER A 20 129.33 84.16 148.20
CA SER A 20 130.74 83.76 148.49
C SER A 20 131.84 84.50 147.72
N LEU A 21 131.57 85.67 147.15
CA LEU A 21 132.57 86.57 146.55
C LEU A 21 131.96 88.00 146.60
N PHE A 22 132.50 89.02 147.29
CA PHE A 22 133.83 89.22 147.90
C PHE A 22 133.72 89.73 149.36
N GLY A 23 134.71 89.42 150.21
CA GLY A 23 134.79 89.97 151.57
C GLY A 23 136.03 89.60 152.38
N ALA A 24 137.20 90.16 152.05
CA ALA A 24 138.42 90.23 152.89
C ALA A 24 139.42 91.23 152.24
N ILE A 25 139.69 92.40 152.83
CA ILE A 25 140.79 92.72 153.78
C ILE A 25 142.16 92.89 153.11
N GLY A 26 142.82 94.03 153.37
CA GLY A 26 144.15 94.39 152.84
C GLY A 26 144.78 95.61 153.54
N ASP A 27 144.90 95.57 154.87
CA ASP A 27 145.38 96.68 155.73
C ASP A 27 146.93 96.68 155.89
N GLN A 28 147.57 97.86 155.78
CA GLN A 28 148.95 98.09 156.27
C GLN A 28 149.22 99.48 156.90
N LYS A 29 149.09 99.54 158.25
CA LYS A 29 150.22 99.74 159.19
C LYS A 29 151.29 100.83 158.92
N LYS A 30 151.35 101.87 159.78
CA LYS A 30 152.33 102.02 160.91
C LYS A 30 152.28 103.39 161.63
N HIS A 31 152.68 103.40 162.90
CA HIS A 31 152.93 104.64 163.69
C HIS A 31 154.33 105.22 163.47
N LYS A 32 154.48 106.55 163.63
CA LYS A 32 155.55 107.15 164.47
C LYS A 32 155.25 108.61 164.84
N HIS A 33 155.72 109.04 166.02
CA HIS A 33 155.81 110.47 166.39
C HIS A 33 157.17 111.03 165.95
N THR A 34 157.21 112.11 165.17
CA THR A 34 158.25 113.15 165.23
C THR A 34 157.71 114.45 164.59
N ALA A 35 158.45 115.56 164.63
CA ALA A 35 157.92 116.89 164.32
C ALA A 35 157.93 117.25 162.81
N SER A 36 156.97 118.11 162.43
CA SER A 36 157.00 119.03 161.29
C SER A 36 156.99 118.49 159.85
N ASN A 37 155.80 118.34 159.25
CA ASN A 37 155.45 119.04 157.99
C ASN A 37 153.95 118.95 157.65
N GLY A 38 153.45 119.83 156.78
CA GLY A 38 152.03 119.92 156.42
C GLY A 38 151.54 119.01 155.27
N TYR A 39 152.47 118.41 154.51
CA TYR A 39 152.25 117.90 153.15
C TYR A 39 151.65 116.48 153.02
N GLU A 40 151.08 115.90 154.08
CA GLU A 40 150.51 114.55 154.06
C GLU A 40 148.98 114.56 153.97
N LYS A 41 148.30 115.40 154.78
CA LYS A 41 146.82 115.52 154.75
C LYS A 41 146.27 116.04 153.43
N GLU A 42 147.04 116.88 152.74
CA GLU A 42 146.70 117.41 151.43
C GLU A 42 146.67 116.28 150.38
N ARG A 43 147.55 115.29 150.51
CA ARG A 43 147.61 114.09 149.65
C ARG A 43 146.46 113.13 149.91
N GLU A 44 146.08 112.93 151.18
CA GLU A 44 144.88 112.16 151.55
C GLU A 44 143.61 112.81 150.97
N LEU A 45 143.53 114.15 151.00
CA LEU A 45 142.42 114.89 150.38
C LEU A 45 142.42 114.74 148.85
N GLU A 46 143.58 114.87 148.19
CA GLU A 46 143.72 114.62 146.75
C GLU A 46 143.33 113.19 146.36
N GLU A 47 143.65 112.20 147.19
CA GLU A 47 143.28 110.80 146.98
C GLU A 47 141.76 110.59 147.10
N VAL A 48 141.12 111.11 148.16
CA VAL A 48 139.65 111.07 148.29
C VAL A 48 138.94 111.84 147.18
N VAL A 49 139.49 112.97 146.71
CA VAL A 49 138.95 113.71 145.55
C VAL A 49 139.11 112.92 144.25
N ARG A 50 140.24 112.23 144.06
CA ARG A 50 140.50 111.35 142.91
C ARG A 50 139.56 110.14 142.92
N ASP A 51 139.34 109.53 144.08
CA ASP A 51 138.41 108.43 144.25
C ASP A 51 136.97 108.87 143.99
N LEU A 52 136.54 110.02 144.53
CA LEU A 52 135.22 110.60 144.28
C LEU A 52 135.02 110.92 142.79
N ALA A 53 136.04 111.45 142.12
CA ALA A 53 136.03 111.62 140.66
C ALA A 53 135.94 110.27 139.92
N SER A 54 136.62 109.23 140.39
CA SER A 54 136.54 107.88 139.80
C SER A 54 135.16 107.25 139.99
N TYR A 55 134.54 107.40 141.16
CA TYR A 55 133.18 106.93 141.43
C TYR A 55 132.14 107.70 140.63
N LYS A 56 132.35 109.03 140.45
CA LYS A 56 131.53 109.84 139.55
C LYS A 56 131.59 109.32 138.11
N VAL A 57 132.79 109.10 137.57
CA VAL A 57 132.96 108.55 136.21
C VAL A 57 132.37 107.13 136.08
N GLN A 58 132.50 106.29 137.11
CA GLN A 58 131.86 104.96 137.14
C GLN A 58 130.32 105.04 137.20
N LEU A 59 129.77 106.02 137.92
CA LEU A 59 128.33 106.26 137.98
C LEU A 59 127.82 106.77 136.63
N GLU A 60 128.45 107.81 136.06
CA GLU A 60 128.13 108.35 134.74
C GLU A 60 128.23 107.26 133.63
N ALA A 61 129.22 106.36 133.71
CA ALA A 61 129.34 105.22 132.80
C ALA A 61 128.23 104.17 133.00
N LYS A 62 127.80 103.91 134.25
CA LYS A 62 126.68 103.01 134.55
C LYS A 62 125.34 103.60 134.14
N ASP A 63 125.12 104.89 134.36
CA ASP A 63 123.91 105.61 133.96
C ASP A 63 123.82 105.70 132.42
N ALA A 64 124.94 105.95 131.73
CA ALA A 64 125.01 105.88 130.28
C ALA A 64 124.71 104.47 129.74
N ALA A 65 125.24 103.43 130.38
CA ALA A 65 124.95 102.03 130.03
C ALA A 65 123.48 101.66 130.31
N TYR A 66 122.90 102.12 131.42
CA TYR A 66 121.50 101.93 131.76
C TYR A 66 120.58 102.64 130.77
N MET A 67 120.86 103.90 130.42
CA MET A 67 120.11 104.65 129.41
C MET A 67 120.23 104.00 128.02
N GLN A 68 121.41 103.48 127.65
CA GLN A 68 121.57 102.72 126.40
C GLN A 68 120.80 101.40 126.41
N ALA A 69 120.80 100.67 127.54
CA ALA A 69 120.02 99.43 127.70
C ALA A 69 118.52 99.70 127.66
N ARG A 70 118.07 100.79 128.29
CA ARG A 70 116.68 101.26 128.24
C ARG A 70 116.26 101.64 126.81
N LEU A 71 117.08 102.39 126.07
CA LEU A 71 116.80 102.72 124.66
C LEU A 71 116.73 101.46 123.79
N LYS A 72 117.59 100.46 124.02
CA LYS A 72 117.50 99.15 123.34
C LYS A 72 116.20 98.40 123.69
N LEU A 73 115.77 98.44 124.95
CA LEU A 73 114.51 97.84 125.39
C LEU A 73 113.30 98.55 124.77
N GLU A 74 113.30 99.89 124.74
CA GLU A 74 112.25 100.70 124.08
C GLU A 74 112.22 100.48 122.54
N GLN A 75 113.36 100.17 121.91
CA GLN A 75 113.44 99.75 120.51
C GLN A 75 112.92 98.31 120.31
N GLN A 76 113.28 97.38 121.20
CA GLN A 76 112.80 95.99 121.16
C GLN A 76 111.28 95.90 121.40
N GLN A 77 110.73 96.70 122.32
CA GLN A 77 109.30 96.77 122.56
C GLN A 77 108.55 97.22 121.29
N LYS A 78 109.00 98.29 120.62
CA LYS A 78 108.41 98.72 119.34
C LYS A 78 108.45 97.64 118.27
N ALA A 79 109.57 96.94 118.13
CA ALA A 79 109.68 95.83 117.19
C ALA A 79 108.75 94.65 117.55
N ILE A 80 108.49 94.39 118.84
CA ILE A 80 107.50 93.42 119.31
C ILE A 80 106.08 93.89 119.02
N ASP A 81 105.78 95.17 119.23
CA ASP A 81 104.47 95.77 118.96
C ASP A 81 104.15 95.75 117.45
N GLU A 82 105.09 96.17 116.61
CA GLU A 82 105.02 96.12 115.13
C GLU A 82 104.83 94.68 114.61
N LEU A 83 105.60 93.72 115.13
CA LEU A 83 105.43 92.30 114.76
C LEU A 83 104.11 91.72 115.26
N SER A 84 103.59 92.21 116.40
CA SER A 84 102.29 91.79 116.93
C SER A 84 101.15 92.35 116.07
N GLU A 85 101.23 93.59 115.61
CA GLU A 85 100.24 94.16 114.68
C GLU A 85 100.24 93.39 113.34
N LEU A 86 101.43 93.12 112.77
CA LEU A 86 101.56 92.31 111.55
C LEU A 86 101.05 90.87 111.73
N LEU A 87 101.27 90.25 112.89
CA LEU A 87 100.72 88.93 113.21
C LEU A 87 99.19 88.95 113.28
N ASN A 88 98.59 89.92 113.99
CA ASN A 88 97.14 90.07 114.07
C ASN A 88 96.52 90.28 112.67
N ILE A 89 97.13 91.11 111.83
CA ILE A 89 96.69 91.32 110.43
C ILE A 89 96.73 89.97 109.68
N ALA A 90 97.87 89.27 109.71
CA ALA A 90 98.03 88.00 109.00
C ALA A 90 97.08 86.90 109.51
N GLU A 91 96.76 86.87 110.81
CA GLU A 91 95.77 85.94 111.37
C GLU A 91 94.35 86.29 110.93
N THR A 92 93.96 87.57 110.89
CA THR A 92 92.64 87.97 110.38
C THR A 92 92.46 87.72 108.88
N ASP A 93 93.49 87.96 108.06
CA ASP A 93 93.47 87.61 106.64
C ASP A 93 93.43 86.09 106.43
N ARG A 94 94.19 85.31 107.22
CA ARG A 94 94.11 83.84 107.21
C ARG A 94 92.70 83.36 107.51
N ASP A 95 92.05 83.89 108.53
CA ASP A 95 90.72 83.46 108.95
C ASP A 95 89.63 83.85 107.95
N LYS A 96 89.78 85.02 107.31
CA LYS A 96 88.99 85.42 106.14
C LYS A 96 89.16 84.42 104.99
N TYR A 97 90.39 84.08 104.60
CA TYR A 97 90.63 83.10 103.53
C TYR A 97 90.13 81.69 103.89
N ILE A 98 90.22 81.26 105.15
CA ILE A 98 89.63 80.00 105.62
C ILE A 98 88.11 80.03 105.45
N LYS A 99 87.45 81.15 105.82
CA LYS A 99 86.00 81.34 105.65
C LYS A 99 85.61 81.31 104.18
N GLU A 100 86.27 82.08 103.31
CA GLU A 100 86.05 82.08 101.86
C GLU A 100 86.25 80.68 101.25
N CYS A 101 87.30 79.96 101.65
CA CYS A 101 87.55 78.57 101.22
C CYS A 101 86.51 77.57 101.76
N SER A 102 85.88 77.84 102.90
CA SER A 102 84.79 77.02 103.44
C SER A 102 83.48 77.24 102.68
N GLU A 103 83.16 78.49 102.35
CA GLU A 103 81.97 78.87 101.58
C GLU A 103 82.06 78.35 100.14
N ALA A 104 83.22 78.50 99.48
CA ALA A 104 83.49 77.93 98.17
C ALA A 104 83.38 76.39 98.15
N ARG A 105 83.75 75.71 99.24
CA ARG A 105 83.60 74.25 99.38
C ARG A 105 82.14 73.83 99.52
N VAL A 106 81.32 74.58 100.26
CA VAL A 106 79.87 74.32 100.33
C VAL A 106 79.23 74.51 98.96
N GLN A 107 79.57 75.58 98.24
CA GLN A 107 79.09 75.82 96.87
C GLN A 107 79.52 74.72 95.88
N LEU A 108 80.76 74.22 96.00
CA LEU A 108 81.26 73.10 95.18
C LEU A 108 80.45 71.83 95.46
N ASN A 109 80.25 71.47 96.74
CA ASN A 109 79.46 70.30 97.13
C ASN A 109 78.00 70.40 96.64
N GLU A 110 77.40 71.60 96.70
CA GLU A 110 76.06 71.85 96.14
C GLU A 110 76.00 71.67 94.62
N LEU A 111 77.01 72.16 93.90
CA LEU A 111 77.09 72.00 92.44
C LEU A 111 77.37 70.56 92.02
N GLU A 112 78.18 69.82 92.79
CA GLU A 112 78.43 68.39 92.61
C GLU A 112 77.15 67.57 92.85
N HIS A 113 76.39 67.87 93.92
CA HIS A 113 75.09 67.24 94.16
C HIS A 113 74.11 67.51 93.00
N LYS A 114 73.99 68.76 92.54
CA LYS A 114 73.12 69.13 91.41
C LYS A 114 73.59 68.48 90.10
N LEU A 115 74.90 68.33 89.88
CA LEU A 115 75.46 67.64 88.72
C LEU A 115 75.12 66.13 88.74
N ASN A 116 75.18 65.49 89.91
CA ASN A 116 74.78 64.09 90.09
C ASN A 116 73.27 63.91 89.86
N GLU A 117 72.41 64.76 90.43
CA GLU A 117 70.97 64.74 90.17
C GLU A 117 70.63 64.91 88.68
N MET A 118 71.27 65.87 87.99
CA MET A 118 71.11 66.08 86.55
C MET A 118 71.62 64.89 85.74
N THR A 119 72.65 64.16 86.22
CA THR A 119 73.18 62.96 85.59
C THR A 119 72.22 61.79 85.73
N ASP A 120 71.62 61.58 86.92
CA ASP A 120 70.61 60.55 87.17
C ASP A 120 69.31 60.84 86.39
N GLN A 121 68.84 62.09 86.36
CA GLN A 121 67.72 62.51 85.51
C GLN A 121 68.01 62.26 84.03
N SER A 122 69.25 62.49 83.57
CA SER A 122 69.68 62.21 82.19
C SER A 122 69.78 60.71 81.89
N LEU A 123 70.16 59.89 82.89
CA LEU A 123 70.14 58.43 82.80
C LEU A 123 68.71 57.89 82.69
N GLU A 124 67.79 58.35 83.53
CA GLU A 124 66.40 57.91 83.50
C GLU A 124 65.68 58.38 82.23
N THR A 125 65.90 59.63 81.81
CA THR A 125 65.41 60.16 80.51
C THR A 125 65.93 59.34 79.33
N ARG A 126 67.16 58.78 79.42
CA ARG A 126 67.70 57.87 78.41
C ARG A 126 66.97 56.53 78.42
N LYS A 127 66.80 55.88 79.58
CA LYS A 127 66.06 54.62 79.71
C LYS A 127 64.63 54.72 79.16
N VAL A 128 63.91 55.79 79.51
CA VAL A 128 62.54 56.04 79.03
C VAL A 128 62.52 56.24 77.50
N ARG A 129 63.52 56.90 76.93
CA ARG A 129 63.66 57.05 75.47
C ARG A 129 63.97 55.71 74.78
N GLU A 130 64.82 54.89 75.37
CA GLU A 130 65.15 53.54 74.87
C GLU A 130 63.93 52.61 74.92
N GLN A 131 63.17 52.63 76.02
CA GLN A 131 61.89 51.91 76.15
C GLN A 131 60.85 52.39 75.12
N LEU A 132 60.70 53.70 74.92
CA LEU A 132 59.81 54.27 73.91
C LEU A 132 60.24 53.83 72.49
N GLN A 133 61.54 53.80 72.20
CA GLN A 133 62.05 53.33 70.91
C GLN A 133 61.73 51.84 70.68
N VAL A 134 61.89 50.99 71.70
CA VAL A 134 61.49 49.57 71.62
C VAL A 134 59.99 49.44 71.35
N ALA A 135 59.15 50.14 72.12
CA ALA A 135 57.69 50.13 71.93
C ALA A 135 57.26 50.64 70.54
N MET A 136 57.96 51.63 69.97
CA MET A 136 57.73 52.10 68.60
C MET A 136 58.14 51.05 67.56
N CYS A 137 59.23 50.32 67.76
CA CYS A 137 59.63 49.21 66.89
C CYS A 137 58.62 48.06 66.96
N GLU A 138 58.17 47.67 68.15
CA GLU A 138 57.13 46.65 68.33
C GLU A 138 55.81 47.07 67.67
N LEU A 139 55.35 48.30 67.88
CA LEU A 139 54.14 48.84 67.24
C LEU A 139 54.24 48.78 65.71
N LYS A 140 55.40 49.15 65.13
CA LYS A 140 55.63 49.08 63.69
C LYS A 140 55.58 47.64 63.16
N ILE A 141 56.15 46.68 63.88
CA ILE A 141 56.05 45.25 63.54
C ILE A 141 54.58 44.79 63.60
N ARG A 142 53.82 45.15 64.64
CA ARG A 142 52.39 44.83 64.73
C ARG A 142 51.55 45.46 63.63
N GLN A 143 51.91 46.67 63.17
CA GLN A 143 51.24 47.34 62.06
C GLN A 143 51.52 46.64 60.72
N GLU A 144 52.73 46.11 60.53
CA GLU A 144 53.12 45.32 59.36
C GLU A 144 52.47 43.92 59.37
N GLU A 145 52.40 43.25 60.53
CA GLU A 145 51.65 42.01 60.74
C GLU A 145 50.14 42.20 60.43
N LEU A 146 49.52 43.26 60.96
CA LEU A 146 48.10 43.55 60.76
C LEU A 146 47.78 43.81 59.29
N LEU A 147 48.61 44.61 58.59
CA LEU A 147 48.42 44.87 57.17
C LEU A 147 48.57 43.60 56.32
N GLY A 148 49.50 42.70 56.70
CA GLY A 148 49.60 41.37 56.10
C GLY A 148 48.28 40.59 56.22
N ILE A 149 47.77 40.45 57.45
CA ILE A 149 46.50 39.76 57.74
C ILE A 149 45.31 40.40 56.99
N GLU A 150 45.24 41.74 56.91
CA GLU A 150 44.21 42.44 56.14
C GLU A 150 44.26 42.09 54.63
N THR A 151 45.47 42.00 54.04
CA THR A 151 45.61 41.62 52.62
C THR A 151 45.28 40.15 52.37
N GLU A 152 45.66 39.22 53.25
CA GLU A 152 45.29 37.80 53.16
C GLU A 152 43.77 37.61 53.30
N LEU A 153 43.14 38.32 54.24
CA LEU A 153 41.70 38.31 54.48
C LEU A 153 40.92 38.93 53.31
N ALA A 154 41.45 39.97 52.66
CA ALA A 154 40.89 40.52 51.43
C ALA A 154 40.97 39.52 50.27
N ALA A 155 42.11 38.87 50.06
CA ALA A 155 42.29 37.84 49.03
C ALA A 155 41.40 36.61 49.28
N SER A 156 41.23 36.19 50.54
CA SER A 156 40.32 35.12 50.93
C SER A 156 38.87 35.45 50.60
N ARG A 157 38.41 36.67 50.92
CA ARG A 157 37.06 37.16 50.56
C ARG A 157 36.85 37.26 49.05
N GLU A 158 37.85 37.69 48.30
CA GLU A 158 37.76 37.73 46.83
C GLU A 158 37.63 36.31 46.24
N SER A 159 38.36 35.33 46.81
CA SER A 159 38.25 33.91 46.44
C SER A 159 36.89 33.31 46.80
N GLU A 160 36.36 33.65 47.98
CA GLU A 160 35.02 33.27 48.44
C GLU A 160 33.92 33.80 47.51
N LEU A 161 33.98 35.09 47.16
CA LEU A 161 33.05 35.71 46.20
C LEU A 161 33.13 35.06 44.81
N LYS A 162 34.34 34.75 44.30
CA LYS A 162 34.52 33.98 43.05
C LYS A 162 33.92 32.58 43.14
N GLY A 163 33.96 31.95 44.33
CA GLY A 163 33.27 30.70 44.62
C GLY A 163 31.75 30.83 44.56
N ILE A 164 31.19 31.83 45.25
CA ILE A 164 29.74 32.11 45.32
C ILE A 164 29.17 32.37 43.92
N VAL A 165 29.78 33.28 43.14
CA VAL A 165 29.33 33.58 41.76
C VAL A 165 29.35 32.35 40.86
N LYS A 166 30.32 31.44 41.06
CA LYS A 166 30.37 30.17 40.33
C LYS A 166 29.29 29.18 40.77
N ILE A 167 28.95 29.15 42.06
CA ILE A 167 27.84 28.34 42.59
C ILE A 167 26.52 28.85 42.04
N GLU A 168 26.24 30.15 42.15
CA GLU A 168 25.03 30.81 41.64
C GLU A 168 24.83 30.56 40.12
N LEU A 169 25.90 30.65 39.33
CA LEU A 169 25.86 30.31 37.91
C LEU A 169 25.53 28.83 37.66
N LEU A 170 26.04 27.90 38.48
CA LEU A 170 25.71 26.48 38.37
C LEU A 170 24.29 26.17 38.84
N GLU A 171 23.80 26.85 39.87
CA GLU A 171 22.42 26.71 40.37
C GLU A 171 21.40 27.25 39.37
N ASN A 172 21.65 28.40 38.76
CA ASN A 172 20.80 28.95 37.69
C ASN A 172 20.75 28.03 36.46
N ASN A 173 21.89 27.45 36.04
CA ASN A 173 21.90 26.43 34.98
C ASN A 173 21.12 25.17 35.39
N ALA A 174 21.26 24.71 36.64
CA ALA A 174 20.51 23.57 37.16
C ALA A 174 19.02 23.85 37.33
N HIS A 175 18.60 25.11 37.52
CA HIS A 175 17.20 25.53 37.48
C HIS A 175 16.64 25.45 36.06
N LEU A 176 17.35 26.04 35.10
CA LEU A 176 16.96 26.04 33.69
C LEU A 176 16.85 24.62 33.11
N GLU A 177 17.76 23.70 33.48
CA GLU A 177 17.63 22.29 33.09
C GLU A 177 16.46 21.59 33.80
N LYS A 178 16.14 21.92 35.06
CA LYS A 178 14.92 21.39 35.71
C LYS A 178 13.67 21.85 34.97
N GLU A 179 13.57 23.14 34.63
CA GLU A 179 12.44 23.70 33.87
C GLU A 179 12.28 22.99 32.51
N LYS A 180 13.36 22.83 31.75
CA LYS A 180 13.37 22.03 30.51
C LYS A 180 12.89 20.60 30.73
N THR A 181 13.31 19.92 31.81
CA THR A 181 12.82 18.56 32.08
C THR A 181 11.34 18.53 32.47
N VAL A 182 10.82 19.54 33.15
CA VAL A 182 9.39 19.67 33.47
C VAL A 182 8.58 19.87 32.18
N ASP A 183 9.03 20.74 31.27
CA ASP A 183 8.37 20.93 29.97
C ASP A 183 8.45 19.70 29.07
N LEU A 184 9.58 18.98 29.06
CA LEU A 184 9.69 17.69 28.37
C LEU A 184 8.73 16.65 28.95
N ILE A 185 8.60 16.55 30.28
CA ILE A 185 7.63 15.65 30.93
C ILE A 185 6.19 16.05 30.61
N ARG A 186 5.89 17.36 30.56
CA ARG A 186 4.58 17.91 30.16
C ARG A 186 4.26 17.51 28.71
N HIS A 187 5.15 17.76 27.76
CA HIS A 187 4.98 17.38 26.36
C HIS A 187 4.91 15.87 26.13
N ILE A 188 5.68 15.06 26.87
CA ILE A 188 5.55 13.60 26.86
C ILE A 188 4.18 13.16 27.39
N SER A 189 3.62 13.86 28.38
CA SER A 189 2.30 13.57 28.93
C SER A 189 1.18 13.93 27.94
N GLU A 190 1.27 15.10 27.30
CA GLU A 190 0.39 15.55 26.21
C GLU A 190 0.39 14.56 25.03
N LEU A 191 1.58 14.14 24.57
CA LEU A 191 1.74 13.18 23.48
C LEU A 191 1.17 11.80 23.85
N ASN A 192 1.45 11.30 25.06
CA ASN A 192 0.88 10.05 25.55
C ASN A 192 -0.66 10.11 25.70
N GLU A 193 -1.23 11.30 25.90
CA GLU A 193 -2.68 11.49 25.89
C GLU A 193 -3.26 11.54 24.47
N ALA A 194 -2.58 12.22 23.53
CA ALA A 194 -2.95 12.20 22.12
C ALA A 194 -2.90 10.77 21.53
N ILE A 195 -1.88 9.97 21.88
CA ILE A 195 -1.78 8.55 21.50
C ILE A 195 -2.94 7.74 22.08
N ARG A 196 -3.33 7.97 23.35
CA ARG A 196 -4.50 7.30 23.96
C ARG A 196 -5.81 7.68 23.26
N ARG A 197 -6.01 8.95 22.92
CA ARG A 197 -7.18 9.41 22.13
C ARG A 197 -7.21 8.77 20.74
N SER A 198 -6.06 8.72 20.06
CA SER A 198 -5.93 8.12 18.73
C SER A 198 -6.20 6.62 18.73
N ASN A 199 -5.64 5.88 19.69
CA ASN A 199 -5.90 4.44 19.85
C ASN A 199 -7.39 4.16 20.14
N PHE A 200 -8.02 4.96 21.01
CA PHE A 200 -9.46 4.84 21.29
C PHE A 200 -10.31 5.03 20.01
N ALA A 201 -10.06 6.09 19.24
CA ALA A 201 -10.76 6.34 17.97
C ALA A 201 -10.51 5.23 16.93
N VAL A 202 -9.30 4.64 16.91
CA VAL A 202 -8.98 3.49 16.06
C VAL A 202 -9.72 2.22 16.49
N ASP A 203 -9.87 1.96 17.78
CA ASP A 203 -10.62 0.81 18.29
C ASP A 203 -12.15 0.98 18.16
N GLU A 204 -12.66 2.21 18.26
CA GLU A 204 -14.04 2.56 17.94
C GLU A 204 -14.32 2.36 16.44
N ALA A 205 -13.47 2.88 15.55
CA ALA A 205 -13.60 2.66 14.11
C ALA A 205 -13.49 1.17 13.71
N LYS A 206 -12.63 0.37 14.36
CA LYS A 206 -12.60 -1.10 14.17
C LYS A 206 -13.93 -1.75 14.57
N LYS A 207 -14.52 -1.32 15.69
CA LYS A 207 -15.80 -1.83 16.19
C LYS A 207 -16.93 -1.49 15.20
N GLU A 208 -17.00 -0.24 14.73
CA GLU A 208 -17.94 0.17 13.68
C GLU A 208 -17.76 -0.64 12.40
N MET A 209 -16.52 -0.80 11.92
CA MET A 209 -16.22 -1.62 10.75
C MET A 209 -16.64 -3.08 10.94
N SER A 210 -16.45 -3.67 12.12
CA SER A 210 -16.89 -5.04 12.41
C SER A 210 -18.42 -5.19 12.43
N ALA A 211 -19.15 -4.18 12.91
CA ALA A 211 -20.61 -4.15 12.87
C ALA A 211 -21.13 -3.95 11.44
N ALA A 212 -20.49 -3.08 10.65
CA ALA A 212 -20.81 -2.87 9.24
C ALA A 212 -20.56 -4.12 8.39
N LEU A 213 -19.45 -4.84 8.64
CA LEU A 213 -19.17 -6.14 8.02
C LEU A 213 -20.23 -7.17 8.40
N SER A 214 -20.54 -7.34 9.69
CA SER A 214 -21.58 -8.28 10.14
C SER A 214 -22.96 -7.97 9.56
N SER A 215 -23.29 -6.68 9.34
CA SER A 215 -24.52 -6.28 8.64
C SER A 215 -24.47 -6.62 7.14
N LYS A 216 -23.31 -6.49 6.49
CA LYS A 216 -23.13 -6.83 5.07
C LYS A 216 -23.10 -8.34 4.83
N ASP A 217 -22.57 -9.12 5.76
CA ASP A 217 -22.63 -10.58 5.72
C ASP A 217 -24.08 -11.05 5.85
N ALA A 218 -24.88 -10.46 6.74
CA ALA A 218 -26.32 -10.73 6.84
C ALA A 218 -27.10 -10.32 5.58
N ASP A 219 -26.81 -9.14 4.99
CA ASP A 219 -27.37 -8.73 3.69
C ASP A 219 -27.04 -9.76 2.59
N LEU A 220 -25.81 -10.30 2.60
CA LEU A 220 -25.32 -11.27 1.62
C LEU A 220 -25.92 -12.67 1.81
N GLU A 221 -26.18 -13.13 3.04
CA GLU A 221 -26.92 -14.37 3.29
C GLU A 221 -28.35 -14.25 2.78
N LEU A 222 -29.06 -13.17 3.12
CA LEU A 222 -30.43 -12.90 2.64
C LEU A 222 -30.48 -12.77 1.10
N ALA A 223 -29.44 -12.20 0.48
CA ALA A 223 -29.30 -12.18 -0.98
C ALA A 223 -29.05 -13.58 -1.58
N ARG A 224 -28.25 -14.43 -0.92
CA ARG A 224 -28.01 -15.82 -1.34
C ARG A 224 -29.28 -16.67 -1.26
N GLU A 225 -30.05 -16.54 -0.18
CA GLU A 225 -31.34 -17.21 -0.03
C GLU A 225 -32.29 -16.88 -1.19
N LYS A 226 -32.41 -15.59 -1.54
CA LYS A 226 -33.21 -15.14 -2.70
C LYS A 226 -32.68 -15.65 -4.03
N VAL A 227 -31.37 -15.74 -4.22
CA VAL A 227 -30.78 -16.32 -5.44
C VAL A 227 -31.09 -17.82 -5.53
N VAL A 228 -31.04 -18.56 -4.42
CA VAL A 228 -31.44 -19.98 -4.37
C VAL A 228 -32.94 -20.15 -4.65
N GLU A 229 -33.80 -19.29 -4.09
CA GLU A 229 -35.24 -19.30 -4.35
C GLU A 229 -35.54 -19.05 -5.85
N VAL A 230 -34.95 -18.02 -6.45
CA VAL A 230 -35.09 -17.71 -7.88
C VAL A 230 -34.50 -18.83 -8.75
N GLN A 231 -33.40 -19.47 -8.34
CA GLN A 231 -32.80 -20.58 -9.06
C GLN A 231 -33.69 -21.84 -9.01
N ASN A 232 -34.34 -22.12 -7.88
CA ASN A 232 -35.33 -23.20 -7.76
C ASN A 232 -36.54 -22.94 -8.66
N GLN A 233 -37.06 -21.70 -8.66
CA GLN A 233 -38.16 -21.29 -9.56
C GLN A 233 -37.75 -21.41 -11.04
N LEU A 234 -36.52 -21.04 -11.40
CA LEU A 234 -36.00 -21.19 -12.75
C LEU A 234 -35.84 -22.67 -13.15
N GLU A 235 -35.43 -23.54 -12.23
CA GLU A 235 -35.35 -24.99 -12.48
C GLU A 235 -36.75 -25.61 -12.68
N GLU A 236 -37.76 -25.14 -11.93
CA GLU A 236 -39.16 -25.55 -12.13
C GLU A 236 -39.71 -25.04 -13.48
N MET A 237 -39.50 -23.77 -13.83
CA MET A 237 -39.86 -23.24 -15.15
C MET A 237 -39.11 -23.95 -16.28
N SER A 238 -37.86 -24.37 -16.06
CA SER A 238 -37.10 -25.18 -17.02
C SER A 238 -37.75 -26.55 -17.21
N LYS A 239 -38.15 -27.25 -16.14
CA LYS A 239 -38.88 -28.53 -16.22
C LYS A 239 -40.23 -28.39 -16.94
N GLN A 240 -40.95 -27.31 -16.70
CA GLN A 240 -42.18 -26.99 -17.45
C GLN A 240 -41.87 -26.76 -18.94
N THR A 241 -40.77 -26.08 -19.26
CA THR A 241 -40.32 -25.86 -20.65
C THR A 241 -39.89 -27.17 -21.33
N GLU A 242 -39.26 -28.09 -20.60
CA GLU A 242 -38.95 -29.44 -21.11
C GLU A 242 -40.24 -30.23 -21.43
N LEU A 243 -41.22 -30.21 -20.52
CA LEU A 243 -42.51 -30.85 -20.73
C LEU A 243 -43.26 -30.26 -21.94
N VAL A 244 -43.22 -28.94 -22.13
CA VAL A 244 -43.78 -28.29 -23.33
C VAL A 244 -43.03 -28.74 -24.59
N ARG A 245 -41.70 -28.78 -24.58
CA ARG A 245 -40.88 -29.24 -25.72
C ARG A 245 -41.17 -30.71 -26.09
N ASP A 246 -41.38 -31.57 -25.10
CA ASP A 246 -41.74 -32.98 -25.31
C ASP A 246 -43.16 -33.12 -25.88
N LEU A 247 -44.10 -32.29 -25.42
CA LEU A 247 -45.46 -32.22 -25.98
C LEU A 247 -45.48 -31.65 -27.40
N GLU A 248 -44.68 -30.62 -27.68
CA GLU A 248 -44.45 -30.09 -29.04
C GLU A 248 -43.84 -31.16 -29.95
N SER A 249 -42.84 -31.91 -29.46
CA SER A 249 -42.22 -33.01 -30.21
C SER A 249 -43.22 -34.14 -30.51
N GLN A 250 -44.07 -34.49 -29.56
CA GLN A 250 -45.18 -35.43 -29.78
C GLN A 250 -46.23 -34.88 -30.74
N LEU A 251 -46.50 -33.57 -30.72
CA LEU A 251 -47.45 -32.91 -31.62
C LEU A 251 -46.89 -32.84 -33.04
N GLN A 252 -45.61 -32.52 -33.23
CA GLN A 252 -44.91 -32.58 -34.51
C GLN A 252 -44.87 -34.02 -35.07
N ALA A 253 -44.58 -35.02 -34.25
CA ALA A 253 -44.64 -36.42 -34.67
C ALA A 253 -46.06 -36.84 -35.10
N LYS A 254 -47.10 -36.34 -34.42
CA LYS A 254 -48.50 -36.53 -34.82
C LYS A 254 -48.87 -35.74 -36.08
N ALA A 255 -48.33 -34.55 -36.28
CA ALA A 255 -48.52 -33.76 -37.51
C ALA A 255 -47.92 -34.51 -38.72
N LEU A 256 -46.67 -34.98 -38.63
CA LEU A 256 -46.05 -35.81 -39.67
C LEU A 256 -46.82 -37.11 -39.94
N TYR A 257 -47.45 -37.69 -38.91
CA TYR A 257 -48.32 -38.86 -39.07
C TYR A 257 -49.67 -38.50 -39.74
N ILE A 258 -50.21 -37.30 -39.50
CA ILE A 258 -51.36 -36.75 -40.22
C ILE A 258 -50.98 -36.48 -41.68
N ASP A 259 -49.85 -35.81 -41.96
CA ASP A 259 -49.33 -35.57 -43.31
C ASP A 259 -49.16 -36.88 -44.10
N MET A 260 -48.69 -37.95 -43.42
CA MET A 260 -48.58 -39.29 -43.99
C MET A 260 -49.95 -39.91 -44.30
N ILE A 261 -50.96 -39.70 -43.46
CA ILE A 261 -52.34 -40.14 -43.73
C ILE A 261 -52.97 -39.30 -44.85
N GLU A 262 -52.79 -37.98 -44.86
CA GLU A 262 -53.35 -37.09 -45.89
C GLU A 262 -52.72 -37.34 -47.27
N SER A 263 -51.41 -37.60 -47.33
CA SER A 263 -50.74 -38.00 -48.57
C SER A 263 -51.18 -39.40 -49.05
N ALA A 264 -51.38 -40.36 -48.15
CA ALA A 264 -51.97 -41.66 -48.50
C ALA A 264 -53.43 -41.53 -48.98
N LEU A 265 -54.25 -40.73 -48.31
CA LEU A 265 -55.64 -40.42 -48.72
C LEU A 265 -55.67 -39.74 -50.09
N LYS A 266 -54.76 -38.78 -50.32
CA LYS A 266 -54.59 -38.13 -51.62
C LYS A 266 -54.20 -39.13 -52.71
N GLN A 267 -53.24 -40.01 -52.45
CA GLN A 267 -52.84 -41.07 -53.38
C GLN A 267 -54.00 -42.03 -53.69
N THR A 268 -54.81 -42.42 -52.69
CA THR A 268 -56.01 -43.24 -52.93
C THR A 268 -57.11 -42.50 -53.70
N ASN A 269 -57.29 -41.19 -53.48
CA ASN A 269 -58.22 -40.37 -54.28
C ASN A 269 -57.73 -40.19 -55.73
N GLU A 270 -56.42 -40.04 -55.94
CA GLU A 270 -55.82 -39.98 -57.28
C GLU A 270 -55.96 -41.32 -58.02
N GLN A 271 -55.80 -42.46 -57.32
CA GLN A 271 -56.11 -43.79 -57.87
C GLN A 271 -57.60 -43.95 -58.20
N ILE A 272 -58.51 -43.61 -57.28
CA ILE A 272 -59.96 -43.68 -57.52
C ILE A 272 -60.37 -42.79 -58.71
N LYS A 273 -59.73 -41.62 -58.88
CA LYS A 273 -59.95 -40.76 -60.05
C LYS A 273 -59.47 -41.42 -61.34
N ALA A 274 -58.31 -42.08 -61.33
CA ALA A 274 -57.81 -42.82 -62.49
C ALA A 274 -58.73 -44.00 -62.85
N ASP A 275 -59.19 -44.76 -61.85
CA ASP A 275 -60.10 -45.89 -62.04
C ASP A 275 -61.47 -45.43 -62.60
N LEU A 276 -62.00 -44.29 -62.11
CA LEU A 276 -63.18 -43.65 -62.69
C LEU A 276 -62.97 -43.17 -64.13
N GLU A 277 -61.80 -42.62 -64.44
CA GLU A 277 -61.43 -42.23 -65.81
C GLU A 277 -61.30 -43.43 -66.76
N VAL A 278 -61.00 -44.64 -66.26
CA VAL A 278 -61.07 -45.89 -67.04
C VAL A 278 -62.54 -46.29 -67.24
N MET A 279 -63.35 -46.28 -66.18
CA MET A 279 -64.79 -46.62 -66.26
C MET A 279 -65.57 -45.70 -67.22
N ASP A 280 -65.28 -44.40 -67.27
CA ASP A 280 -65.95 -43.48 -68.20
C ASP A 280 -65.58 -43.76 -69.66
N ARG A 281 -64.36 -44.24 -69.94
CA ARG A 281 -63.96 -44.69 -71.28
C ARG A 281 -64.70 -45.98 -71.66
N GLU A 282 -64.72 -46.98 -70.77
CA GLU A 282 -65.46 -48.23 -71.01
C GLU A 282 -66.98 -48.01 -71.16
N SER A 283 -67.54 -47.04 -70.43
CA SER A 283 -68.93 -46.59 -70.56
C SER A 283 -69.20 -45.93 -71.92
N SER A 284 -68.28 -45.08 -72.39
CA SER A 284 -68.33 -44.46 -73.72
C SER A 284 -68.28 -45.50 -74.84
N ASP A 285 -67.36 -46.47 -74.75
CA ASP A 285 -67.20 -47.51 -75.77
C ASP A 285 -68.41 -48.48 -75.79
N GLN A 286 -68.99 -48.80 -74.63
CA GLN A 286 -70.26 -49.52 -74.54
C GLN A 286 -71.41 -48.71 -75.16
N ALA A 287 -71.46 -47.39 -74.97
CA ALA A 287 -72.49 -46.54 -75.58
C ALA A 287 -72.39 -46.54 -77.12
N LEU A 288 -71.18 -46.45 -77.68
CA LEU A 288 -70.94 -46.54 -79.12
C LEU A 288 -71.35 -47.91 -79.70
N TYR A 289 -71.00 -49.00 -79.01
CA TYR A 289 -71.41 -50.36 -79.41
C TYR A 289 -72.93 -50.58 -79.33
N ILE A 290 -73.60 -49.97 -78.35
CA ILE A 290 -75.06 -49.97 -78.25
C ILE A 290 -75.71 -49.12 -79.37
N GLU A 291 -75.04 -48.07 -79.85
CA GLU A 291 -75.54 -47.23 -80.93
C GLU A 291 -75.49 -47.96 -82.29
N SER A 292 -74.42 -48.69 -82.59
CA SER A 292 -74.31 -49.49 -83.83
C SER A 292 -75.35 -50.63 -83.87
N LEU A 293 -75.53 -51.35 -82.77
CA LEU A 293 -76.57 -52.39 -82.66
C LEU A 293 -78.01 -51.85 -82.81
N LYS A 294 -78.28 -50.60 -82.40
CA LYS A 294 -79.58 -49.96 -82.70
C LYS A 294 -79.76 -49.70 -84.19
N LEU A 295 -78.69 -49.33 -84.91
CA LEU A 295 -78.72 -49.03 -86.34
C LEU A 295 -79.01 -50.29 -87.16
N GLU A 296 -78.25 -51.36 -86.92
CA GLU A 296 -78.42 -52.68 -87.57
C GLU A 296 -79.84 -53.23 -87.33
N ARG A 297 -80.33 -53.18 -86.09
CA ARG A 297 -81.71 -53.56 -85.72
C ARG A 297 -82.76 -52.74 -86.48
N ASN A 298 -82.49 -51.47 -86.79
CA ASN A 298 -83.41 -50.64 -87.57
C ASN A 298 -83.40 -51.02 -89.06
N GLN A 299 -82.23 -51.33 -89.63
CA GLN A 299 -82.11 -51.80 -91.03
C GLN A 299 -82.85 -53.14 -91.22
N LEU A 300 -82.58 -54.14 -90.38
CA LEU A 300 -83.28 -55.43 -90.40
C LEU A 300 -84.80 -55.30 -90.25
N LYS A 301 -85.27 -54.29 -89.50
CA LYS A 301 -86.71 -54.01 -89.33
C LYS A 301 -87.35 -53.46 -90.61
N GLU A 302 -86.63 -52.65 -91.39
CA GLU A 302 -87.11 -52.14 -92.66
C GLU A 302 -87.09 -53.23 -93.75
N GLU A 303 -86.10 -54.13 -93.73
CA GLU A 303 -86.05 -55.32 -94.59
C GLU A 303 -87.22 -56.28 -94.33
N VAL A 304 -87.51 -56.62 -93.07
CA VAL A 304 -88.66 -57.45 -92.69
C VAL A 304 -90.00 -56.81 -93.11
N LYS A 305 -90.08 -55.47 -93.11
CA LYS A 305 -91.26 -54.75 -93.62
C LYS A 305 -91.40 -54.91 -95.14
N ASN A 306 -90.33 -54.70 -95.90
CA ASN A 306 -90.33 -54.90 -97.35
C ASN A 306 -90.67 -56.36 -97.73
N ALA A 307 -90.10 -57.35 -97.04
CA ALA A 307 -90.39 -58.75 -97.26
C ALA A 307 -91.87 -59.10 -97.01
N ASN A 308 -92.51 -58.54 -95.97
CA ASN A 308 -93.95 -58.70 -95.74
C ASN A 308 -94.80 -58.07 -96.86
N GLU A 309 -94.39 -56.91 -97.38
CA GLU A 309 -95.06 -56.30 -98.53
C GLU A 309 -94.89 -57.10 -99.82
N GLU A 310 -93.87 -57.95 -99.96
CA GLU A 310 -93.77 -58.92 -101.06
C GLU A 310 -94.60 -60.18 -100.81
N ILE A 311 -94.64 -60.68 -99.56
CA ILE A 311 -95.45 -61.84 -99.17
C ILE A 311 -96.94 -61.61 -99.44
N GLU A 312 -97.49 -60.43 -99.12
CA GLU A 312 -98.91 -60.12 -99.44
C GLU A 312 -99.14 -60.04 -100.96
N LYS A 313 -98.21 -59.48 -101.75
CA LYS A 313 -98.29 -59.49 -103.23
C LYS A 313 -98.25 -60.92 -103.80
N PHE A 314 -97.48 -61.83 -103.19
CA PHE A 314 -97.47 -63.25 -103.56
C PHE A 314 -98.74 -63.98 -103.13
N LYS A 315 -99.33 -63.63 -101.98
CA LYS A 315 -100.58 -64.18 -101.47
C LYS A 315 -101.76 -63.85 -102.38
N ASP A 316 -101.90 -62.61 -102.84
CA ASP A 316 -102.89 -62.23 -103.88
C ASP A 316 -102.70 -63.05 -105.17
N ARG A 317 -101.45 -63.32 -105.54
CA ARG A 317 -101.09 -64.15 -106.70
C ARG A 317 -101.47 -65.62 -106.50
N VAL A 318 -101.34 -66.14 -105.27
CA VAL A 318 -101.75 -67.50 -104.91
C VAL A 318 -103.26 -67.65 -104.86
N GLU A 319 -104.00 -66.67 -104.33
CA GLU A 319 -105.48 -66.72 -104.32
C GLU A 319 -106.06 -66.65 -105.73
N THR A 320 -105.52 -65.79 -106.60
CA THR A 320 -105.94 -65.72 -108.02
C THR A 320 -105.60 -66.99 -108.80
N LEU A 321 -104.42 -67.59 -108.61
CA LEU A 321 -104.07 -68.89 -109.21
C LEU A 321 -104.93 -70.03 -108.66
N LYS A 322 -105.26 -70.04 -107.36
CA LYS A 322 -106.15 -71.02 -106.76
C LYS A 322 -107.56 -70.93 -107.35
N HIS A 323 -108.09 -69.73 -107.56
CA HIS A 323 -109.41 -69.52 -108.17
C HIS A 323 -109.45 -70.01 -109.63
N GLN A 324 -108.35 -69.85 -110.38
CA GLN A 324 -108.20 -70.44 -111.73
C GLN A 324 -108.14 -71.97 -111.69
N LEU A 325 -107.41 -72.55 -110.73
CA LEU A 325 -107.31 -74.00 -110.55
C LEU A 325 -108.67 -74.63 -110.19
N GLU A 326 -109.43 -74.02 -109.27
CA GLU A 326 -110.77 -74.46 -108.87
C GLU A 326 -111.73 -74.46 -110.08
N LYS A 327 -111.68 -73.43 -110.94
CA LYS A 327 -112.48 -73.33 -112.17
C LYS A 327 -112.10 -74.41 -113.20
N MET A 328 -110.80 -74.59 -113.46
CA MET A 328 -110.32 -75.55 -114.46
C MET A 328 -110.62 -77.01 -114.03
N LYS A 329 -110.75 -77.25 -112.73
CA LYS A 329 -111.14 -78.54 -112.14
C LYS A 329 -112.62 -78.87 -112.41
N LEU A 330 -113.52 -77.89 -112.26
CA LEU A 330 -114.93 -78.01 -112.65
C LEU A 330 -115.07 -78.32 -114.16
N GLU A 331 -114.37 -77.57 -115.00
CA GLU A 331 -114.39 -77.78 -116.47
C GLU A 331 -113.84 -79.17 -116.87
N MET A 332 -112.83 -79.67 -116.15
CA MET A 332 -112.31 -81.03 -116.33
C MET A 332 -113.33 -82.11 -115.92
N ASP A 333 -114.03 -81.94 -114.80
CA ASP A 333 -115.01 -82.93 -114.33
C ASP A 333 -116.27 -82.94 -115.23
N GLU A 334 -116.68 -81.80 -115.79
CA GLU A 334 -117.67 -81.73 -116.89
C GLU A 334 -117.20 -82.41 -118.20
N MET A 335 -115.90 -82.52 -118.44
CA MET A 335 -115.38 -83.32 -119.57
C MET A 335 -115.40 -84.82 -119.26
N LYS A 336 -115.19 -85.24 -118.01
CA LYS A 336 -115.28 -86.66 -117.61
C LYS A 336 -116.70 -87.19 -117.72
N GLU A 337 -117.70 -86.45 -117.22
CA GLU A 337 -119.12 -86.80 -117.36
C GLU A 337 -119.50 -87.01 -118.84
N ARG A 338 -119.07 -86.11 -119.73
CA ARG A 338 -119.30 -86.23 -121.18
C ARG A 338 -118.53 -87.40 -121.82
N GLY A 339 -117.33 -87.71 -121.33
CA GLY A 339 -116.57 -88.89 -121.75
C GLY A 339 -117.29 -90.20 -121.42
N ILE A 340 -117.73 -90.35 -120.16
CA ILE A 340 -118.47 -91.52 -119.69
C ILE A 340 -119.79 -91.69 -120.45
N GLY A 341 -120.50 -90.59 -120.72
CA GLY A 341 -121.71 -90.61 -121.55
C GLY A 341 -121.46 -91.16 -122.97
N ALA A 342 -120.38 -90.71 -123.62
CA ALA A 342 -120.00 -91.20 -124.94
C ALA A 342 -119.57 -92.69 -124.94
N GLU A 343 -118.84 -93.15 -123.91
CA GLU A 343 -118.48 -94.57 -123.77
C GLU A 343 -119.73 -95.47 -123.61
N VAL A 344 -120.75 -95.01 -122.86
CA VAL A 344 -122.03 -95.74 -122.71
C VAL A 344 -122.81 -95.80 -124.03
N GLU A 345 -122.82 -94.72 -124.82
CA GLU A 345 -123.47 -94.70 -126.13
C GLU A 345 -122.75 -95.63 -127.13
N ILE A 346 -121.41 -95.65 -127.12
CA ILE A 346 -120.59 -96.59 -127.90
C ILE A 346 -120.86 -98.05 -127.49
N ALA A 347 -121.04 -98.32 -126.19
CA ALA A 347 -121.36 -99.66 -125.69
C ALA A 347 -122.75 -100.14 -126.13
N LEU A 348 -123.76 -99.26 -126.07
CA LEU A 348 -125.12 -99.54 -126.55
C LEU A 348 -125.13 -99.87 -128.05
N LEU A 349 -124.51 -99.02 -128.88
CA LEU A 349 -124.42 -99.24 -130.33
C LEU A 349 -123.65 -100.53 -130.68
N LYS A 350 -122.60 -100.89 -129.92
CA LYS A 350 -121.93 -102.20 -130.05
C LYS A 350 -122.87 -103.38 -129.74
N SER A 351 -123.81 -103.22 -128.80
CA SER A 351 -124.75 -104.29 -128.41
C SER A 351 -125.82 -104.57 -129.48
N GLU A 352 -126.47 -103.54 -130.02
CA GLU A 352 -127.47 -103.69 -131.09
C GLU A 352 -126.84 -104.31 -132.35
N LEU A 353 -125.62 -103.87 -132.68
CA LEU A 353 -124.86 -104.36 -133.82
C LEU A 353 -124.51 -105.86 -133.67
N HIS A 354 -124.19 -106.31 -132.45
CA HIS A 354 -123.92 -107.73 -132.18
C HIS A 354 -125.21 -108.59 -132.18
N GLU A 355 -126.35 -108.06 -131.73
CA GLU A 355 -127.65 -108.75 -131.84
C GLU A 355 -128.10 -108.88 -133.30
N GLY A 356 -127.91 -107.82 -134.11
CA GLY A 356 -128.16 -107.85 -135.55
C GLY A 356 -127.36 -108.94 -136.27
N ARG A 357 -126.05 -109.03 -136.02
CA ARG A 357 -125.20 -110.11 -136.56
C ARG A 357 -125.68 -111.50 -136.13
N SER A 358 -126.11 -111.66 -134.87
CA SER A 358 -126.61 -112.94 -134.34
C SER A 358 -127.88 -113.43 -135.05
N LYS A 359 -128.81 -112.52 -135.36
CA LYS A 359 -130.06 -112.87 -136.06
C LYS A 359 -129.87 -113.12 -137.55
N ILE A 360 -128.89 -112.47 -138.20
CA ILE A 360 -128.52 -112.78 -139.59
C ILE A 360 -127.95 -114.21 -139.65
N ALA A 361 -126.97 -114.56 -138.80
CA ALA A 361 -126.40 -115.92 -138.74
C ALA A 361 -127.46 -117.02 -138.51
N ALA A 362 -128.56 -116.71 -137.79
CA ALA A 362 -129.67 -117.63 -137.61
C ALA A 362 -130.54 -117.81 -138.89
N ALA A 363 -130.65 -116.78 -139.74
CA ALA A 363 -131.26 -116.89 -141.05
C ALA A 363 -130.39 -117.74 -142.00
N GLU A 364 -129.09 -117.44 -142.08
CA GLU A 364 -128.11 -118.19 -142.89
C GLU A 364 -128.09 -119.68 -142.55
N ALA A 365 -128.12 -120.03 -141.25
CA ALA A 365 -128.14 -121.42 -140.80
C ALA A 365 -129.46 -122.16 -141.09
N ALA A 366 -130.56 -121.44 -141.28
CA ALA A 366 -131.83 -122.01 -141.74
C ALA A 366 -131.87 -122.14 -143.27
N GLU A 367 -131.34 -121.15 -143.97
CA GLU A 367 -131.13 -121.17 -145.42
C GLU A 367 -130.17 -122.28 -145.84
N ALA A 368 -129.09 -122.55 -145.12
CA ALA A 368 -128.19 -123.69 -145.37
C ALA A 368 -128.88 -125.08 -145.27
N ARG A 369 -130.02 -125.20 -144.58
CA ARG A 369 -130.84 -126.44 -144.53
C ARG A 369 -131.68 -126.67 -145.79
N ALA A 370 -131.58 -125.75 -146.72
CA ALA A 370 -132.00 -125.94 -148.07
C ALA A 370 -131.38 -127.15 -148.75
N GLU A 371 -130.04 -127.12 -148.78
CA GLU A 371 -129.18 -127.80 -149.74
C GLU A 371 -129.52 -129.28 -149.94
N SER A 372 -129.78 -129.94 -148.81
CA SER A 372 -129.69 -131.40 -148.67
C SER A 372 -131.01 -132.14 -148.81
N VAL A 373 -132.13 -131.61 -148.30
CA VAL A 373 -133.45 -132.25 -148.48
C VAL A 373 -133.89 -132.15 -149.96
N LYS A 374 -133.41 -131.11 -150.67
CA LYS A 374 -133.57 -130.92 -152.12
C LYS A 374 -132.89 -132.01 -152.95
N SER A 375 -131.69 -132.43 -152.53
CA SER A 375 -130.85 -133.38 -153.28
C SER A 375 -131.10 -134.83 -152.88
N GLY A 376 -131.43 -135.13 -151.62
CA GLY A 376 -131.58 -136.52 -151.13
C GLY A 376 -132.70 -137.32 -151.81
N LEU A 377 -133.88 -136.74 -152.01
CA LEU A 377 -135.05 -137.46 -152.55
C LEU A 377 -135.12 -137.49 -154.09
N TYR A 378 -134.23 -136.77 -154.78
CA TYR A 378 -134.06 -136.86 -156.22
C TYR A 378 -133.41 -138.19 -156.65
N LEU A 379 -132.56 -138.77 -155.78
CA LEU A 379 -131.91 -140.07 -156.00
C LEU A 379 -132.88 -141.26 -155.93
N ALA A 380 -133.92 -141.19 -155.08
CA ALA A 380 -134.94 -142.24 -154.97
C ALA A 380 -135.85 -142.40 -156.22
N VAL A 381 -135.66 -141.56 -157.25
CA VAL A 381 -136.30 -141.70 -158.57
C VAL A 381 -135.64 -142.78 -159.42
N GLN A 382 -134.34 -143.03 -159.22
CA GLN A 382 -133.51 -143.61 -160.28
C GLN A 382 -133.23 -145.11 -160.10
N ASP A 383 -133.07 -145.58 -158.85
CA ASP A 383 -132.48 -146.91 -158.59
C ASP A 383 -133.46 -148.10 -158.55
N LEU A 384 -134.78 -147.86 -158.51
CA LEU A 384 -135.80 -148.94 -158.57
C LEU A 384 -136.53 -149.04 -159.94
N ALA A 385 -136.11 -148.22 -160.93
CA ALA A 385 -136.68 -148.20 -162.28
C ALA A 385 -136.07 -149.22 -163.25
N ALA A 386 -134.91 -149.78 -162.92
CA ALA A 386 -134.05 -150.45 -163.89
C ALA A 386 -133.91 -151.97 -163.70
N GLU A 387 -133.94 -152.49 -162.47
CA GLU A 387 -133.45 -153.84 -162.19
C GLU A 387 -134.55 -154.83 -161.76
N ALA A 388 -134.60 -155.96 -162.46
CA ALA A 388 -135.54 -157.06 -162.27
C ALA A 388 -137.03 -156.65 -162.22
N ALA A 389 -137.58 -155.86 -163.15
CA ALA A 389 -137.66 -156.10 -164.60
C ALA A 389 -138.30 -157.45 -165.00
N GLU A 390 -137.95 -158.55 -164.33
CA GLU A 390 -138.65 -159.82 -164.50
C GLU A 390 -139.72 -159.90 -163.42
N VAL A 391 -140.88 -159.34 -163.78
CA VAL A 391 -142.13 -159.50 -163.03
C VAL A 391 -142.17 -158.45 -161.71
N LYS A 392 -141.92 -156.97 -161.66
CA LYS A 392 -141.76 -155.64 -160.57
C LYS A 392 -141.74 -153.88 -160.79
N LYS A 393 -141.45 -152.73 -159.87
CA LYS A 393 -141.51 -151.01 -159.89
C LYS A 393 -140.84 -149.77 -158.82
N GLU A 394 -141.00 -148.29 -158.75
CA GLU A 394 -140.19 -146.88 -158.21
C GLU A 394 -140.69 -145.25 -157.72
N ASN A 395 -139.95 -144.07 -157.14
CA ASN A 395 -140.01 -142.36 -157.16
C ASN A 395 -139.77 -140.95 -156.06
N ILE A 396 -139.05 -139.67 -156.28
CA ILE A 396 -138.95 -137.96 -156.03
C ILE A 396 -138.73 -136.71 -154.81
N LYS A 397 -138.07 -135.36 -154.85
CA LYS A 397 -138.22 -133.84 -154.08
C LYS A 397 -137.21 -132.37 -154.02
N LEU A 398 -137.21 -131.13 -153.20
CA LEU A 398 -136.47 -129.59 -153.29
C LEU A 398 -136.01 -128.27 -152.14
N LYS A 399 -135.19 -127.00 -152.23
CA LYS A 399 -134.80 -125.53 -151.34
C LYS A 399 -133.52 -124.25 -151.50
N GLN A 400 -133.01 -123.08 -150.65
CA GLN A 400 -131.70 -121.91 -150.60
C GLN A 400 -131.01 -120.77 -149.35
N GLY A 401 -129.70 -119.98 -149.20
CA GLY A 401 -128.98 -118.50 -148.57
C GLY A 401 -127.73 -117.86 -147.39
N PRO A 402 -127.16 -116.48 -147.01
CA PRO A 402 -125.81 -115.69 -146.24
C PRO A 402 -125.40 -114.13 -145.33
N PHE A 403 -124.18 -113.56 -144.59
CA PHE A 403 -123.65 -112.07 -143.82
C PHE A 403 -122.18 -111.46 -142.87
N TRP A 404 -121.74 -110.15 -142.23
CA TRP A 404 -120.38 -109.47 -141.33
C TRP A 404 -119.88 -107.87 -140.56
N ALA A 405 -118.74 -107.37 -139.66
CA ALA A 405 -117.97 -105.87 -139.14
C ALA A 405 -116.89 -105.29 -137.74
N TYR A 406 -116.21 -103.99 -137.31
CA TYR A 406 -115.02 -103.39 -136.15
C TYR A 406 -114.48 -101.76 -135.46
N GLU A 407 -113.43 -101.30 -134.43
CA GLU A 407 -112.44 -99.90 -133.90
C GLU A 407 -111.98 -98.97 -132.38
N GLU A 408 -110.79 -98.09 -131.88
CA GLU A 408 -110.20 -97.20 -130.44
C GLU A 408 -108.99 -95.80 -130.03
N ASN A 409 -108.24 -95.19 -128.80
CA ASN A 409 -107.30 -93.72 -128.30
C ASN A 409 -105.95 -93.13 -127.10
N GLU A 410 -105.45 -91.79 -126.46
CA GLU A 410 -104.00 -91.00 -125.70
C GLU A 410 -103.47 -89.76 -124.35
N ASN A 411 -102.24 -88.85 -124.00
CA ASN A 411 -101.34 -88.05 -122.65
C ASN A 411 -100.42 -86.44 -122.17
N PRO A 412 -99.49 -85.91 -121.00
CA PRO A 412 -98.81 -84.44 -120.21
C PRO A 412 -97.28 -83.76 -119.32
N ILE A 413 -96.83 -82.46 -118.54
CA ILE A 413 -95.39 -81.63 -117.80
C ILE A 413 -94.93 -80.26 -116.55
N LEU A 414 -93.64 -79.55 -115.96
CA LEU A 414 -93.10 -78.30 -114.74
C LEU A 414 -91.57 -77.29 -114.21
N ASP A 415 -91.13 -76.26 -113.09
CA ASP A 415 -89.83 -75.08 -112.60
C ASP A 415 -89.14 -74.13 -111.08
N LYS A 416 -87.96 -73.12 -110.71
CA LYS A 416 -87.40 -71.88 -109.48
C LYS A 416 -85.86 -70.96 -108.82
N THR A 417 -85.44 -69.92 -107.70
CA THR A 417 -84.14 -68.74 -107.18
C THR A 417 -83.33 -67.92 -105.65
N SER A 418 -82.40 -66.71 -105.27
CA SER A 418 -81.42 -65.98 -103.90
C SER A 418 -80.50 -64.38 -103.36
N PRO A 419 -79.59 -63.84 -102.17
CA PRO A 419 -78.95 -62.37 -101.30
C PRO A 419 -77.39 -61.55 -100.55
N GLY A 420 -76.98 -60.43 -99.49
CA GLY A 420 -75.61 -59.36 -98.88
C GLY A 420 -74.94 -58.42 -97.35
N ILE A 421 -73.89 -57.29 -96.98
CA ILE A 421 -72.96 -56.50 -95.59
C ILE A 421 -72.13 -54.82 -95.17
N GLU A 422 -71.20 -53.91 -94.24
CA GLU A 422 -70.02 -53.35 -92.94
C GLU A 422 -69.36 -51.70 -92.18
N GLU A 423 -68.33 -51.17 -91.08
CA GLU A 423 -67.68 -49.63 -90.25
C GLU A 423 -66.28 -49.01 -89.05
N ASP A 424 -65.76 -47.68 -88.37
CA ASP A 424 -64.41 -46.93 -87.33
C ASP A 424 -63.97 -45.41 -86.20
N LEU A 425 -62.77 -44.81 -85.34
CA LEU A 425 -62.30 -43.44 -84.20
C LEU A 425 -60.79 -42.62 -83.28
N ASN A 426 -60.43 -41.38 -82.34
CA ASN A 426 -59.05 -40.58 -81.42
C ASN A 426 -58.62 -39.12 -80.20
N ALA A 427 -57.39 -38.51 -79.40
CA ALA A 427 -56.91 -37.16 -78.21
C ALA A 427 -55.38 -36.33 -77.35
N GLU A 428 -55.03 -35.13 -76.34
CA GLU A 428 -53.65 -34.23 -75.48
C GLU A 428 -53.39 -32.96 -74.06
N ALA A 429 -52.48 -31.97 -73.16
CA ALA A 429 -51.04 -31.09 -72.43
C ALA A 429 -50.74 -29.85 -70.97
N SER A 430 -49.82 -28.88 -70.09
CA SER A 430 -48.37 -27.97 -69.37
C SER A 430 -48.08 -26.73 -67.93
N ASP A 431 -47.15 -25.75 -67.04
CA ASP A 431 -45.71 -24.85 -66.31
C ASP A 431 -45.40 -23.62 -64.84
N ARG A 432 -44.49 -22.64 -63.95
CA ARG A 432 -43.04 -21.74 -63.22
C ARG A 432 -42.74 -20.50 -61.78
N ARG A 433 -41.81 -19.52 -60.88
CA ARG A 433 -40.36 -18.61 -60.16
C ARG A 433 -40.04 -17.42 -58.64
N ASP A 434 -39.13 -16.44 -57.74
CA ASP A 434 -37.74 -15.42 -57.05
C ASP A 434 -37.37 -14.38 -55.45
N GLU A 435 -36.47 -13.38 -54.56
CA GLU A 435 -35.07 -12.36 -53.88
C GLU A 435 -34.72 -11.24 -52.33
N THR A 436 -33.82 -10.25 -51.43
CA THR A 436 -32.40 -9.27 -50.71
C THR A 436 -32.07 -8.18 -49.13
N ALA A 437 -31.18 -7.19 -48.23
CA ALA A 437 -29.81 -6.13 -47.55
C ALA A 437 -29.39 -5.17 -45.90
N THR A 438 -28.52 -4.16 -44.99
CA THR A 438 -27.21 -2.98 -44.39
C THR A 438 -26.73 -2.11 -42.71
N ILE A 439 -25.86 -1.09 -41.79
CA ILE A 439 -24.61 0.17 -41.21
C ILE A 439 -23.90 0.97 -39.57
N THR A 440 -22.95 2.16 -39.01
CA THR A 440 -22.12 2.85 -37.49
C THR A 440 -21.21 4.44 -36.79
N ILE A 441 -20.43 4.99 -35.48
CA ILE A 441 -19.72 6.49 -34.61
C ILE A 441 -18.42 7.08 -33.28
N THR A 442 -17.97 8.39 -32.46
CA THR A 442 -16.64 9.15 -31.36
C THR A 442 -16.29 10.51 -29.99
N LEU A 443 -15.07 11.23 -29.21
CA LEU A 443 -14.63 12.40 -27.81
C LEU A 443 -13.15 13.41 -27.01
N GLU A 444 -12.82 14.49 -25.85
CA GLU A 444 -11.47 15.46 -24.98
C GLU A 444 -11.13 16.76 -23.54
N GLU A 445 -9.91 17.49 -22.77
CA GLU A 445 -9.31 18.88 -21.75
C GLU A 445 -8.79 19.43 -20.07
N TYR A 446 -7.54 19.81 -19.40
CA TYR A 446 -7.27 20.06 -17.80
C TYR A 446 -6.52 21.20 -16.82
N GLN A 447 -5.25 21.73 -16.84
CA GLN A 447 -4.49 22.30 -15.60
C GLN A 447 -4.27 23.85 -15.38
N SER A 448 -4.95 24.55 -14.43
CA SER A 448 -4.64 25.98 -14.06
C SER A 448 -5.18 26.52 -12.68
N LEU A 449 -5.17 25.73 -11.60
CA LEU A 449 -5.55 26.20 -10.24
C LEU A 449 -4.48 25.86 -9.18
N ILE A 450 -4.52 26.59 -8.05
CA ILE A 450 -3.79 26.45 -6.76
C ILE A 450 -2.51 27.31 -6.61
N THR A 451 -2.54 28.23 -5.63
CA THR A 451 -1.42 29.08 -5.17
C THR A 451 -1.60 29.55 -3.70
N ASN A 452 -0.48 29.85 -3.03
CA ASN A 452 -0.29 30.68 -1.80
C ASN A 452 -0.68 30.12 -0.40
N VAL A 453 0.20 30.34 0.60
CA VAL A 453 0.06 31.24 1.79
C VAL A 453 1.12 30.93 2.89
N ASP A 454 1.70 31.98 3.52
CA ASP A 454 2.60 32.00 4.70
C ASP A 454 2.09 33.03 5.74
N PRO A 455 2.46 32.94 7.05
CA PRO A 455 2.90 34.16 7.79
C PRO A 455 3.84 33.99 9.02
N THR A 456 4.93 34.81 9.08
CA THR A 456 5.38 35.84 10.10
C THR A 456 5.02 35.70 11.63
N PRO A 457 5.31 36.67 12.57
CA PRO A 457 6.10 37.94 12.60
C PRO A 457 7.15 37.97 13.78
N GLU A 458 7.62 39.01 14.50
CA GLU A 458 7.53 40.50 14.57
C GLU A 458 8.71 41.13 15.41
N LEU A 459 8.57 42.39 15.89
CA LEU A 459 9.33 43.15 16.94
C LEU A 459 10.78 43.68 16.66
N SER A 460 11.24 44.83 17.23
CA SER A 460 10.59 46.04 17.80
C SER A 460 11.59 47.20 18.10
N ALA A 461 11.06 48.40 18.41
CA ALA A 461 11.69 49.61 19.02
C ALA A 461 12.71 50.45 18.17
N ASP A 462 12.70 51.80 18.06
CA ASP A 462 12.43 53.00 18.92
C ASP A 462 13.76 53.60 19.50
N ASN A 463 14.08 54.91 19.50
CA ASN A 463 13.36 56.17 19.17
C ASN A 463 14.35 57.36 18.83
N SER A 464 13.79 58.56 18.60
CA SER A 464 14.40 59.92 18.69
C SER A 464 14.98 60.57 17.42
N SER A 465 15.06 61.90 17.44
CA SER A 465 15.15 62.80 16.26
C SER A 465 15.96 64.07 16.51
N HIS A 466 16.46 64.75 15.45
CA HIS A 466 16.43 66.22 15.35
C HIS A 466 16.77 66.76 13.94
N LEU A 467 15.93 67.69 13.43
CA LEU A 467 16.20 68.81 12.49
C LEU A 467 16.97 68.57 11.16
N ALA A 468 16.38 69.00 10.04
CA ALA A 468 17.01 69.03 8.71
C ALA A 468 16.76 70.36 7.96
N SER A 469 17.71 70.77 7.11
CA SER A 469 17.65 71.98 6.26
C SER A 469 17.35 71.66 4.78
N PRO A 470 16.97 72.63 3.92
CA PRO A 470 16.53 72.35 2.54
C PRO A 470 17.59 71.75 1.58
N GLN A 471 18.88 71.86 1.86
CA GLN A 471 19.91 71.14 1.08
C GLN A 471 20.07 69.69 1.54
N TYR A 472 19.71 69.39 2.80
CA TYR A 472 19.72 68.05 3.35
C TYR A 472 18.60 67.18 2.75
N THR A 473 17.48 67.76 2.31
CA THR A 473 16.33 66.98 1.83
C THR A 473 16.60 66.23 0.53
N ASP A 474 17.31 66.83 -0.41
CA ASP A 474 17.60 66.23 -1.72
C ASP A 474 18.66 65.11 -1.58
N GLU A 475 19.67 65.33 -0.74
CA GLU A 475 20.66 64.31 -0.39
C GLU A 475 20.01 63.16 0.41
N LEU A 476 19.10 63.45 1.35
CA LEU A 476 18.29 62.45 2.05
C LEU A 476 17.37 61.68 1.10
N GLU A 477 16.77 62.30 0.07
CA GLU A 477 15.93 61.59 -0.88
C GLU A 477 16.76 60.67 -1.79
N LYS A 478 17.96 61.09 -2.19
CA LYS A 478 18.91 60.23 -2.92
C LYS A 478 19.37 59.05 -2.04
N LEU A 479 19.76 59.31 -0.80
CA LEU A 479 20.11 58.27 0.18
C LEU A 479 18.93 57.32 0.46
N LYS A 480 17.70 57.83 0.52
CA LYS A 480 16.48 57.02 0.68
C LYS A 480 16.26 56.09 -0.51
N LYS A 481 16.44 56.56 -1.74
CA LYS A 481 16.33 55.73 -2.96
C LYS A 481 17.44 54.68 -3.05
N GLU A 482 18.66 55.02 -2.62
CA GLU A 482 19.77 54.06 -2.52
C GLU A 482 19.55 53.02 -1.42
N LEU A 483 18.97 53.41 -0.27
CA LEU A 483 18.55 52.53 0.81
C LEU A 483 17.42 51.59 0.37
N GLU A 484 16.41 52.09 -0.34
CA GLU A 484 15.31 51.30 -0.88
C GLU A 484 15.82 50.27 -1.92
N ALA A 485 16.69 50.68 -2.83
CA ALA A 485 17.39 49.79 -3.76
C ALA A 485 18.37 48.82 -3.07
N ALA A 486 18.84 49.11 -1.86
CA ALA A 486 19.60 48.17 -1.04
C ALA A 486 18.67 47.19 -0.31
N MET A 487 17.53 47.63 0.21
CA MET A 487 16.52 46.78 0.85
C MET A 487 15.94 45.74 -0.12
N ILE A 488 15.66 46.11 -1.37
CA ILE A 488 15.23 45.17 -2.42
C ILE A 488 16.29 44.08 -2.64
N ARG A 489 17.57 44.46 -2.80
CA ARG A 489 18.67 43.49 -2.94
C ARG A 489 18.88 42.63 -1.70
N ILE A 490 18.70 43.18 -0.49
CA ILE A 490 18.70 42.39 0.76
C ILE A 490 17.56 41.36 0.76
N GLY A 491 16.39 41.71 0.23
CA GLY A 491 15.29 40.76 0.00
C GLY A 491 15.70 39.61 -0.94
N GLU A 492 16.26 39.93 -2.12
CA GLU A 492 16.75 38.91 -3.05
C GLU A 492 17.83 38.00 -2.44
N PHE A 493 18.73 38.55 -1.63
CA PHE A 493 19.75 37.78 -0.93
C PHE A 493 19.16 36.91 0.19
N ARG A 494 18.15 37.38 0.92
CA ARG A 494 17.41 36.57 1.92
C ARG A 494 16.70 35.39 1.26
N SER A 495 15.88 35.61 0.24
CA SER A 495 15.18 34.53 -0.47
C SER A 495 16.15 33.54 -1.14
N ARG A 496 17.31 34.00 -1.60
CA ARG A 496 18.37 33.12 -2.11
C ARG A 496 19.08 32.32 -1.00
N ALA A 497 19.23 32.89 0.20
CA ALA A 497 19.76 32.20 1.37
C ALA A 497 18.77 31.18 1.94
N GLU A 498 17.48 31.51 2.04
CA GLU A 498 16.40 30.60 2.44
C GLU A 498 16.28 29.39 1.49
N GLN A 499 16.42 29.63 0.19
CA GLN A 499 16.54 28.57 -0.82
C GLN A 499 17.87 27.77 -0.76
N ALA A 500 18.87 28.23 -0.01
CA ALA A 500 20.12 27.51 0.22
C ALA A 500 20.07 26.71 1.54
N THR A 501 19.52 27.28 2.62
CA THR A 501 19.34 26.58 3.91
C THR A 501 18.37 25.41 3.75
N THR A 502 17.20 25.61 3.14
CA THR A 502 16.23 24.52 2.88
C THR A 502 16.84 23.37 2.07
N ARG A 503 17.66 23.67 1.06
CA ARG A 503 18.40 22.64 0.30
C ARG A 503 19.48 21.95 1.12
N ALA A 504 20.22 22.69 1.96
CA ALA A 504 21.24 22.12 2.85
C ALA A 504 20.61 21.21 3.92
N GLU A 505 19.53 21.64 4.57
CA GLU A 505 18.78 20.84 5.53
C GLU A 505 18.19 19.57 4.92
N MET A 506 17.64 19.63 3.71
CA MET A 506 17.16 18.44 3.01
C MET A 506 18.30 17.46 2.70
N ALA A 507 19.48 17.97 2.32
CA ALA A 507 20.67 17.14 2.10
C ALA A 507 21.21 16.54 3.41
N GLU A 508 21.17 17.28 4.52
CA GLU A 508 21.57 16.81 5.85
C GLU A 508 20.62 15.72 6.37
N LYS A 509 19.31 15.96 6.35
CA LYS A 509 18.28 14.96 6.73
C LYS A 509 18.37 13.69 5.87
N ALA A 510 18.67 13.83 4.57
CA ALA A 510 18.90 12.69 3.68
C ALA A 510 20.19 11.92 4.02
N LYS A 511 21.28 12.63 4.35
CA LYS A 511 22.55 12.04 4.80
C LYS A 511 22.37 11.28 6.12
N GLU A 512 21.71 11.88 7.10
CA GLU A 512 21.43 11.24 8.39
C GLU A 512 20.66 9.93 8.21
N ALA A 513 19.60 9.93 7.40
CA ALA A 513 18.81 8.73 7.10
C ALA A 513 19.66 7.59 6.50
N VAL A 514 20.61 7.91 5.61
CA VAL A 514 21.54 6.94 5.02
C VAL A 514 22.58 6.46 6.03
N GLU A 515 23.16 7.35 6.83
CA GLU A 515 24.12 6.97 7.89
C GLU A 515 23.47 6.07 8.94
N ASP A 516 22.19 6.27 9.24
CA ASP A 516 21.42 5.48 10.19
C ASP A 516 21.05 4.08 9.64
N GLN A 517 20.71 3.99 8.35
CA GLN A 517 20.60 2.68 7.69
C GLN A 517 21.94 1.93 7.69
N LEU A 518 23.06 2.63 7.43
CA LEU A 518 24.40 2.04 7.51
C LEU A 518 24.77 1.63 8.94
N ARG A 519 24.34 2.37 9.97
CA ARG A 519 24.49 2.02 11.40
C ARG A 519 23.78 0.70 11.71
N LYS A 520 22.48 0.64 11.38
CA LYS A 520 21.62 -0.55 11.55
C LYS A 520 22.16 -1.77 10.80
N TRP A 521 22.67 -1.59 9.57
CA TRP A 521 23.31 -2.64 8.78
C TRP A 521 24.63 -3.15 9.40
N ARG A 522 25.50 -2.23 9.87
CA ARG A 522 26.75 -2.57 10.57
C ARG A 522 26.47 -3.41 11.82
N GLU A 523 25.51 -2.99 12.65
CA GLU A 523 25.10 -3.76 13.82
C GLU A 523 24.51 -5.13 13.45
N HIS A 524 23.61 -5.20 12.46
CA HIS A 524 23.01 -6.47 12.04
C HIS A 524 24.08 -7.45 11.51
N LYS A 525 25.07 -6.95 10.77
CA LYS A 525 26.24 -7.72 10.32
C LYS A 525 27.11 -8.21 11.49
N GLN A 526 27.29 -7.39 12.52
CA GLN A 526 27.98 -7.81 13.76
C GLN A 526 27.18 -8.85 14.54
N ARG A 527 25.87 -8.66 14.75
CA ARG A 527 24.98 -9.63 15.42
C ARG A 527 24.99 -10.98 14.70
N ARG A 528 24.92 -10.99 13.35
CA ARG A 528 25.07 -12.23 12.55
C ARG A 528 26.45 -12.88 12.70
N LYS A 529 27.55 -12.10 12.73
CA LYS A 529 28.90 -12.63 12.95
C LYS A 529 29.03 -13.27 14.35
N ALA A 530 28.47 -12.62 15.38
CA ALA A 530 28.47 -13.12 16.75
C ALA A 530 27.64 -14.41 16.90
N ALA A 531 26.43 -14.47 16.32
CA ALA A 531 25.60 -15.68 16.33
C ALA A 531 26.30 -16.86 15.64
N VAL A 532 26.95 -16.64 14.50
CA VAL A 532 27.73 -17.67 13.78
C VAL A 532 28.98 -18.09 14.57
N ALA A 533 29.58 -17.22 15.38
CA ALA A 533 30.68 -17.58 16.28
C ALA A 533 30.17 -18.46 17.44
N ALA A 534 29.10 -18.06 18.12
CA ALA A 534 28.50 -18.83 19.21
C ALA A 534 28.04 -20.23 18.75
N MET A 535 27.43 -20.34 17.56
CA MET A 535 27.08 -21.63 16.96
C MET A 535 28.30 -22.53 16.68
N LYS A 536 29.48 -21.95 16.39
CA LYS A 536 30.72 -22.72 16.22
C LYS A 536 31.31 -23.21 17.54
N GLU A 537 31.21 -22.43 18.61
CA GLU A 537 31.65 -22.85 19.95
C GLU A 537 30.76 -23.96 20.53
N VAL A 538 29.43 -23.83 20.40
CA VAL A 538 28.47 -24.87 20.83
C VAL A 538 28.63 -26.17 20.04
N SER A 539 29.12 -26.11 18.79
CA SER A 539 29.33 -27.27 17.92
C SER A 539 30.69 -27.98 18.10
N ALA A 540 31.48 -27.65 19.13
CA ALA A 540 32.86 -28.14 19.31
C ALA A 540 33.04 -29.07 20.55
N PRO A 541 32.70 -30.37 20.47
CA PRO A 541 32.86 -31.29 21.58
C PRO A 541 34.28 -31.90 21.66
N LYS A 542 35.06 -31.51 22.69
CA LYS A 542 36.07 -32.30 23.46
C LYS A 542 36.84 -31.37 24.43
N PHE A 543 36.89 -31.61 25.73
CA PHE A 543 37.51 -32.74 26.45
C PHE A 543 39.05 -32.78 26.30
N LYS A 544 39.78 -32.51 27.40
CA LYS A 544 41.17 -32.96 27.65
C LYS A 544 41.49 -32.96 29.16
N PRO A 545 42.44 -33.80 29.63
CA PRO A 545 42.65 -34.10 31.05
C PRO A 545 43.71 -33.19 31.72
N PRO A 546 43.85 -33.22 33.06
CA PRO A 546 44.92 -32.51 33.77
C PRO A 546 46.27 -33.26 33.71
N MET A 547 47.39 -32.52 33.71
CA MET A 547 48.40 -32.53 34.79
C MET A 547 49.78 -31.98 34.34
N TYR A 548 50.49 -31.47 35.35
CA TYR A 548 51.94 -31.27 35.47
C TYR A 548 52.68 -30.19 34.67
N GLU A 549 53.75 -29.76 35.32
CA GLU A 549 54.60 -28.60 35.09
C GLU A 549 56.02 -29.12 34.82
N GLY A 550 56.70 -28.62 33.78
CA GLY A 550 57.97 -29.21 33.34
C GLY A 550 58.76 -28.36 32.34
N SER A 551 59.86 -27.79 32.83
CA SER A 551 61.08 -27.30 32.14
C SER A 551 61.06 -27.01 30.63
N SER A 552 61.42 -25.77 30.28
CA SER A 552 61.70 -25.29 28.92
C SER A 552 62.77 -26.09 28.15
N THR A 553 62.53 -26.31 26.85
CA THR A 553 63.58 -26.60 25.84
C THR A 553 63.37 -25.74 24.59
N VAL A 554 64.45 -25.12 24.11
CA VAL A 554 64.45 -24.17 22.99
C VAL A 554 64.38 -24.90 21.64
N TYR A 555 63.58 -24.38 20.71
CA TYR A 555 63.68 -24.68 19.28
C TYR A 555 63.66 -23.39 18.44
N GLN A 556 64.60 -23.27 17.51
CA GLN A 556 64.66 -22.14 16.57
C GLN A 556 63.88 -22.47 15.29
N PRO A 557 63.13 -21.52 14.70
CA PRO A 557 62.44 -21.75 13.43
C PRO A 557 63.43 -21.85 12.26
N LEU A 558 63.20 -22.83 11.37
CA LEU A 558 64.12 -23.24 10.27
C LEU A 558 64.48 -22.15 9.24
N GLY A 559 63.79 -21.01 9.23
CA GLY A 559 63.95 -19.94 8.23
C GLY A 559 65.33 -19.27 8.17
N LYS A 560 66.22 -19.51 9.14
CA LYS A 560 67.62 -19.00 9.11
C LYS A 560 68.64 -19.98 8.48
N VAL A 561 68.24 -21.21 8.15
CA VAL A 561 69.15 -22.24 7.61
C VAL A 561 69.12 -22.27 6.08
N LEU A 562 68.01 -21.83 5.46
CA LEU A 562 67.81 -21.86 4.01
C LEU A 562 67.98 -20.47 3.41
N ASN A 563 69.20 -20.14 2.99
CA ASN A 563 69.56 -18.88 2.32
C ASN A 563 68.89 -18.76 0.94
N LEU A 564 67.62 -18.34 0.91
CA LEU A 564 66.91 -17.96 -0.31
C LEU A 564 66.80 -16.44 -0.38
N LYS A 565 67.35 -15.86 -1.46
CA LYS A 565 67.16 -14.44 -1.79
C LYS A 565 65.78 -14.25 -2.42
N LEU A 566 65.13 -13.15 -2.05
CA LEU A 566 64.07 -12.46 -2.78
C LEU A 566 64.58 -11.05 -3.08
#